data_AF-A0A363RG56-F1
#
_entry.id   AF-A0A363RG56-F1
#
_cell.length_a   1.000
_cell.length_b   1.000
_cell.length_c   1.000
_cell.angle_alpha   90.00
_cell.angle_beta   90.00
_cell.angle_gamma   90.00
#
_symmetry.space_group_name_H-M   'P 1'
#
loop_
_entity.id
_entity.type
_entity.pdbx_description
1 polymer ?
#
loop_
_entity_poly.entity_id
_entity_poly.type
_entity_poly.pdbx_seq_one_letter_code
_entity_poly.pdbx_strand_id
1 'polypeptide(L)'
;MISRIVPFVLLAILVSIHAQLWSGRGSVPYVKDMKQQIATQKTENEAATRENVRLETEVNDLKQGMDMVEGKARNELGMVKPNEVFVQYTRK
;
A
#
# COMPACT_ATOMS: atom_id res chain seq x y z
N MET A 1 -22.20 49.79 -37.47
CA MET A 1 -22.84 48.90 -36.48
C MET A 1 -21.97 47.72 -36.03
N ILE A 2 -21.04 47.22 -36.85
CA ILE A 2 -20.18 46.05 -36.51
C ILE A 2 -19.23 46.31 -35.30
N SER A 3 -18.72 47.53 -35.11
CA SER A 3 -17.74 47.80 -34.04
C SER A 3 -18.29 47.69 -32.61
N ARG A 4 -19.61 47.74 -32.41
CA ARG A 4 -20.22 47.62 -31.08
C ARG A 4 -20.47 46.18 -30.64
N ILE A 5 -20.39 45.20 -31.56
CA ILE A 5 -20.62 43.76 -31.28
C ILE A 5 -19.32 43.08 -30.85
N VAL A 6 -18.18 43.49 -31.42
CA VAL A 6 -16.84 42.97 -31.09
C VAL A 6 -16.56 42.90 -29.58
N PRO A 7 -16.81 43.95 -28.76
CA PRO A 7 -16.56 43.87 -27.32
C PRO A 7 -17.42 42.82 -26.62
N PHE A 8 -18.67 42.61 -27.04
CA PHE A 8 -19.53 41.58 -26.44
C PHE A 8 -19.06 40.17 -26.79
N VAL A 9 -18.58 39.96 -28.02
CA VAL A 9 -18.01 38.66 -28.43
C VAL A 9 -16.74 38.36 -27.64
N LEU A 10 -15.85 39.35 -27.47
CA LEU A 10 -14.66 39.21 -26.65
C LEU A 10 -15.01 38.92 -25.18
N LEU A 11 -16.04 39.58 -24.63
CA LEU A 11 -16.52 39.34 -23.28
C LEU A 11 -17.08 37.91 -23.13
N ALA A 12 -17.85 37.43 -24.11
CA ALA A 12 -18.39 36.08 -24.10
C ALA A 12 -17.27 35.01 -24.12
N ILE A 13 -16.25 35.21 -24.95
CA ILE A 13 -15.07 34.34 -25.00
C ILE A 13 -14.31 34.40 -23.66
N LEU A 14 -14.11 35.58 -23.10
CA LEU A 14 -13.43 35.78 -21.82
C LEU A 14 -14.14 35.02 -20.69
N VAL A 15 -15.46 35.16 -20.58
CA VAL A 15 -16.28 34.49 -19.56
C VAL A 15 -16.26 32.98 -19.77
N SER A 16 -16.33 32.51 -21.01
CA SER A 16 -16.24 31.08 -21.32
C SER A 16 -14.91 30.47 -20.85
N ILE A 17 -13.78 31.15 -21.11
CA ILE A 17 -12.45 30.72 -20.64
C ILE A 17 -12.39 30.71 -19.11
N HIS A 18 -12.89 31.76 -18.44
CA HIS A 18 -12.90 31.83 -16.98
C HIS A 18 -13.75 30.71 -16.36
N ALA A 19 -14.93 30.43 -16.92
CA ALA A 19 -15.78 29.33 -16.49
C ALA A 19 -15.11 27.96 -16.71
N GLN A 20 -14.41 27.78 -17.84
CA GLN A 20 -13.67 26.55 -18.13
C GLN A 20 -12.49 26.34 -17.16
N LEU A 21 -11.79 27.42 -16.77
CA LEU A 21 -10.72 27.35 -15.78
C LEU A 21 -11.23 26.98 -14.39
N TRP A 22 -12.42 27.48 -14.02
CA TRP A 22 -13.03 27.16 -12.73
C TRP A 22 -13.71 25.79 -12.68
N SER A 23 -14.12 25.23 -13.82
CA SER A 23 -14.82 23.94 -13.94
C SER A 23 -13.95 22.80 -14.54
N GLY A 24 -12.73 23.11 -15.00
CA GLY A 24 -11.85 22.14 -15.65
C GLY A 24 -11.24 21.09 -14.72
N ARG A 25 -10.36 20.24 -15.29
CA ARG A 25 -9.67 19.11 -14.61
C ARG A 25 -8.76 19.51 -13.43
N GLY A 26 -8.68 20.80 -13.08
CA GLY A 26 -7.99 21.34 -11.91
C GLY A 26 -8.89 22.21 -11.03
N SER A 27 -10.22 22.13 -11.20
CA SER A 27 -11.17 22.90 -10.41
C SER A 27 -11.05 22.60 -8.92
N VAL A 28 -11.16 23.64 -8.09
CA VAL A 28 -11.11 23.54 -6.62
C VAL A 28 -12.01 22.43 -6.06
N PRO A 29 -13.27 22.25 -6.51
CA PRO A 29 -14.10 21.14 -6.03
C PRO A 29 -13.55 19.76 -6.42
N TYR A 30 -13.02 19.59 -7.64
CA TYR A 30 -12.45 18.32 -8.10
C TYR A 30 -11.20 17.92 -7.29
N VAL A 31 -10.32 18.88 -7.02
CA VAL A 31 -9.13 18.65 -6.18
C VAL A 31 -9.53 18.31 -4.74
N LYS A 32 -10.58 18.94 -4.20
CA LYS A 32 -11.08 18.65 -2.85
C LYS A 32 -11.61 17.22 -2.74
N ASP A 33 -12.41 16.78 -3.71
CA ASP A 33 -12.95 15.42 -3.72
C ASP A 33 -11.84 14.38 -3.88
N MET A 34 -10.90 14.61 -4.78
CA MET A 34 -9.78 13.69 -4.99
C MET A 34 -8.84 13.62 -3.77
N LYS A 35 -8.62 14.74 -3.07
CA LYS A 35 -7.90 14.73 -1.80
C LYS A 35 -8.63 13.94 -0.72
N GLN A 36 -9.95 14.01 -0.68
CA GLN A 36 -10.76 13.24 0.26
C GLN A 36 -10.64 11.74 -0.02
N GLN A 37 -10.72 11.33 -1.29
CA GLN A 37 -10.54 9.94 -1.69
C GLN A 37 -9.13 9.41 -1.32
N ILE A 38 -8.09 10.21 -1.55
CA ILE A 38 -6.72 9.87 -1.13
C ILE A 38 -6.61 9.71 0.39
N ALA A 39 -7.24 10.61 1.17
CA ALA A 39 -7.22 10.54 2.62
C ALA A 39 -7.88 9.24 3.12
N THR A 40 -9.07 8.90 2.59
CA THR A 40 -9.75 7.64 2.91
C THR A 40 -8.88 6.44 2.55
N GLN A 41 -8.36 6.38 1.33
CA GLN A 41 -7.54 5.25 0.89
C GLN A 41 -6.26 5.08 1.73
N LYS A 42 -5.65 6.19 2.15
CA LYS A 42 -4.48 6.17 3.02
C LYS A 42 -4.81 5.57 4.39
N THR A 43 -5.95 5.94 4.98
CA THR A 43 -6.37 5.38 6.28
C THR A 43 -6.63 3.88 6.21
N GLU A 44 -7.24 3.40 5.13
CA GLU A 44 -7.45 1.96 4.89
C GLU A 44 -6.12 1.22 4.71
N ASN A 45 -5.20 1.80 3.92
CA ASN A 45 -3.91 1.18 3.67
C ASN A 45 -3.04 1.13 4.95
N GLU A 46 -3.10 2.16 5.79
CA GLU A 46 -2.45 2.15 7.11
C GLU A 46 -3.03 1.05 8.02
N ALA A 47 -4.33 0.79 7.97
CA ALA A 47 -4.95 -0.30 8.72
C ALA A 47 -4.49 -1.67 8.22
N ALA A 48 -4.51 -1.89 6.90
CA ALA A 48 -4.03 -3.13 6.29
C ALA A 48 -2.54 -3.37 6.56
N THR A 49 -1.73 -2.31 6.54
CA THR A 49 -0.29 -2.41 6.84
C THR A 49 -0.06 -2.86 8.29
N ARG A 50 -0.82 -2.34 9.25
CA ARG A 50 -0.73 -2.78 10.65
C ARG A 50 -1.09 -4.26 10.83
N GLU A 51 -2.11 -4.72 10.13
CA GLU A 51 -2.52 -6.14 10.16
C GLU A 51 -1.45 -7.04 9.54
N ASN A 52 -0.88 -6.66 8.40
CA ASN A 52 0.22 -7.39 7.77
C ASN A 52 1.43 -7.54 8.69
N VAL A 53 1.84 -6.46 9.37
CA VAL A 53 2.96 -6.52 10.33
C VAL A 53 2.66 -7.47 11.49
N ARG A 54 1.42 -7.46 12.00
CA ARG A 54 1.00 -8.40 13.05
C ARG A 54 1.06 -9.85 12.57
N LEU A 55 0.50 -10.14 11.40
CA LEU A 55 0.50 -11.49 10.83
C LEU A 55 1.92 -11.98 10.52
N GLU A 56 2.79 -11.09 10.01
CA GLU A 56 4.18 -11.43 9.74
C GLU A 56 4.93 -11.80 11.02
N THR A 57 4.65 -11.09 12.11
CA THR A 57 5.21 -11.40 13.44
C THR A 57 4.72 -12.76 13.93
N GLU A 58 3.43 -13.03 13.83
CA GLU A 58 2.84 -14.32 14.22
C GLU A 58 3.41 -15.49 13.40
N VAL A 59 3.58 -15.31 12.09
CA VAL A 59 4.22 -16.31 11.22
C VAL A 59 5.67 -16.54 11.62
N ASN A 60 6.41 -15.49 12.00
CA ASN A 60 7.79 -15.62 12.44
C ASN A 60 7.87 -16.38 13.78
N ASP A 61 7.02 -16.03 14.74
CA ASP A 61 6.94 -16.71 16.03
C ASP A 61 6.60 -18.20 15.88
N LEU A 62 5.65 -18.53 14.98
CA LEU A 62 5.30 -19.92 14.67
C LEU A 62 6.47 -20.69 14.05
N LYS A 63 7.21 -20.07 13.13
CA LYS A 63 8.42 -20.69 12.53
C LYS A 63 9.49 -20.94 13.57
N GLN A 64 9.81 -19.95 14.40
CA GLN A 64 10.80 -20.09 15.47
C GLN A 64 10.38 -21.17 16.49
N GLY A 65 9.08 -21.25 16.81
CA GLY A 65 8.52 -22.30 17.65
C GLY A 65 8.70 -23.69 17.02
N MET A 66 8.43 -23.84 15.72
CA MET A 66 8.66 -25.11 15.00
C MET A 66 10.13 -25.50 14.97
N ASP A 67 11.03 -24.55 14.76
CA ASP A 67 12.48 -24.79 14.73
C ASP A 67 12.98 -25.27 16.12
N MET A 68 12.47 -24.69 17.21
CA MET A 68 12.76 -25.18 18.57
C MET A 68 12.26 -26.61 18.80
N VAL A 69 11.05 -26.93 18.34
CA VAL A 69 10.48 -28.28 18.47
C VAL A 69 11.29 -29.29 17.65
N GLU A 70 11.69 -28.92 16.43
CA GLU A 70 12.55 -29.75 15.58
C GLU A 70 13.92 -29.99 16.24
N GLY A 71 14.54 -28.95 16.81
CA GLY A 71 15.80 -29.08 17.55
C GLY A 71 15.70 -30.03 18.74
N LYS A 72 14.60 -29.96 19.50
CA LYS A 72 14.33 -30.89 20.62
C LYS A 72 14.13 -32.33 20.14
N ALA A 73 13.34 -32.54 19.07
CA ALA A 73 13.13 -33.86 18.49
C ALA A 73 14.44 -34.48 17.94
N ARG A 74 15.30 -33.66 17.32
CA ARG A 74 16.63 -34.09 16.84
C ARG A 74 17.56 -34.44 18.01
N ASN A 75 17.61 -33.62 19.06
CA ASN A 75 18.53 -33.82 20.19
C ASN A 75 18.10 -34.91 21.17
N GLU A 76 16.81 -34.97 21.52
CA GLU A 76 16.32 -35.91 22.55
C GLU A 76 15.84 -37.23 21.98
N LEU A 77 15.22 -37.21 20.79
CA LEU A 77 14.63 -38.42 20.18
C LEU A 77 15.49 -38.98 19.04
N GLY A 78 16.57 -38.29 18.65
CA GLY A 78 17.42 -38.71 17.53
C GLY A 78 16.67 -38.73 16.18
N MET A 79 15.55 -38.01 16.07
CA MET A 79 14.74 -38.00 14.87
C MET A 79 15.45 -37.24 13.74
N VAL A 80 15.50 -37.84 12.55
CA VAL A 80 16.09 -37.28 11.33
C VAL A 80 15.04 -37.24 10.22
N LYS A 81 15.10 -36.24 9.34
CA LYS A 81 14.17 -36.15 8.21
C LYS A 81 14.45 -37.30 7.21
N PRO A 82 13.44 -37.74 6.43
CA PRO A 82 13.67 -38.69 5.34
C PRO A 82 14.78 -38.16 4.42
N ASN A 83 15.80 -38.99 4.15
CA ASN A 83 17.02 -38.66 3.38
C ASN A 83 18.08 -37.77 4.07
N GLU A 84 18.04 -37.59 5.40
CA GLU A 84 19.17 -37.01 6.15
C GLU A 84 20.08 -38.08 6.76
N VAL A 85 21.40 -37.84 6.77
CA VAL A 85 22.40 -38.70 7.44
C VAL A 85 23.01 -37.92 8.61
N PHE A 86 22.85 -38.43 9.82
CA PHE A 86 23.40 -37.83 11.04
C PHE A 86 24.82 -38.35 11.31
N VAL A 87 25.82 -37.45 11.34
CA VAL A 87 27.24 -37.80 11.54
C VAL A 87 27.74 -37.18 12.84
N GLN A 88 28.09 -38.00 13.84
CA GLN A 88 28.80 -37.55 15.04
C GLN A 88 30.31 -37.75 14.86
N TYR A 89 31.08 -36.67 14.86
CA TYR A 89 32.54 -36.74 14.81
C TYR A 89 33.12 -36.49 16.20
N THR A 90 33.82 -37.49 16.77
CA THR A 90 34.63 -37.31 17.99
C THR A 90 36.11 -37.26 17.60
N ARG A 91 36.82 -36.20 17.98
CA ARG A 91 38.27 -36.10 17.79
C ARG A 91 38.94 -36.72 19.02
N LYS A 92 39.75 -37.76 18.82
CA LYS A 92 40.64 -38.32 19.86
C LYS A 92 41.64 -37.28 20.35
#